data_AF-A0A154IDJ3-F1
#
_entry.id   AF-A0A154IDJ3-F1
#
_cell.length_a   1.000
_cell.length_b   1.000
_cell.length_c   1.000
_cell.angle_alpha   90.00
_cell.angle_beta   90.00
_cell.angle_gamma   90.00
#
_symmetry.space_group_name_H-M   'P 1'
#
loop_
_entity.id
_entity.type
_entity.pdbx_description
1 polymer ?
#
loop_
_entity_poly.entity_id
_entity_poly.type
_entity_poly.pdbx_seq_one_letter_code
_entity_poly.pdbx_strand_id
1 'polypeptide(L)'
;MAASNENVDVAALAALRPGMPMAKVEAAKGSTWKPPAPHKGGKIDLLENSHGFVAWIDRNGLIGMLDYDHRFLHPVGEIAMGMKIEEVRAAMPSLEIGDDLPMMRGVRMGVRRFPEGYTLRVRLTLETVNEIGFSNPAAEYPEPTEPSYPVATGVAGAPFADPNLKLVVLSSLLDTKQIDLGTPAQLATHVLGRAVDLEDEGYEILPEAQAYLERYPLTDELLAAVEEIEFDGGGTAYEFAWYFWDGEDDVFDVKELTGIELCRNLRSFSAISMIGNVDVRTLLSLRKLEYLRLNTGIDHIEALLDLPRLKEVRVLDNGTYDDVTTAGTPARRTFDTLKDRGVRVWVHWASATEPTPPAFE
;
A
#
# COMPACT_ATOMS: atom_id res chain seq x y z
N MET A 1 -0.80 4.68 -13.98
CA MET A 1 -2.01 5.52 -13.85
C MET A 1 -3.19 4.77 -14.46
N ALA A 2 -3.90 4.00 -13.65
CA ALA A 2 -5.12 3.32 -14.06
C ALA A 2 -6.31 4.24 -13.79
N ALA A 3 -7.01 4.67 -14.85
CA ALA A 3 -8.31 5.28 -14.73
C ALA A 3 -9.37 4.17 -14.73
N SER A 4 -9.73 3.67 -13.54
CA SER A 4 -11.12 3.29 -13.29
C SER A 4 -11.87 4.59 -12.98
N ASN A 5 -13.02 4.81 -13.62
CA ASN A 5 -13.91 5.94 -13.34
C ASN A 5 -14.54 5.77 -11.95
N GLU A 6 -13.74 5.97 -10.91
CA GLU A 6 -14.18 6.15 -9.53
C GLU A 6 -14.41 7.65 -9.34
N ASN A 7 -15.68 8.05 -9.24
CA ASN A 7 -16.05 9.47 -9.21
C ASN A 7 -15.87 10.04 -7.80
N VAL A 8 -14.63 10.00 -7.28
CA VAL A 8 -14.24 10.71 -6.06
C VAL A 8 -14.13 12.19 -6.40
N ASP A 9 -14.93 13.03 -5.76
CA ASP A 9 -14.87 14.47 -5.90
C ASP A 9 -13.74 15.03 -5.02
N VAL A 10 -12.53 15.03 -5.58
CA VAL A 10 -11.31 15.51 -4.91
C VAL A 10 -11.43 16.98 -4.49
N ALA A 11 -12.14 17.80 -5.26
CA ALA A 11 -12.37 19.19 -4.91
C ALA A 11 -13.30 19.32 -3.70
N ALA A 12 -14.35 18.48 -3.62
CA ALA A 12 -15.20 18.42 -2.44
C ALA A 12 -14.44 17.89 -1.20
N LEU A 13 -13.57 16.89 -1.35
CA LEU A 13 -12.69 16.43 -0.28
C LEU A 13 -11.82 17.57 0.26
N ALA A 14 -11.13 18.29 -0.62
CA ALA A 14 -10.27 19.43 -0.26
C ALA A 14 -11.01 20.57 0.47
N ALA A 15 -12.34 20.67 0.30
CA ALA A 15 -13.18 21.67 0.95
C ALA A 15 -13.68 21.26 2.34
N LEU A 16 -13.50 20.00 2.76
CA LEU A 16 -13.97 19.51 4.06
C LEU A 16 -13.23 20.19 5.22
N ARG A 17 -13.95 20.52 6.30
CA ARG A 17 -13.38 21.09 7.53
C ARG A 17 -14.03 20.47 8.76
N PRO A 18 -13.34 20.47 9.92
CA PRO A 18 -13.95 20.05 11.17
C PRO A 18 -15.27 20.80 11.46
N GLY A 19 -16.25 20.10 12.04
CA GLY A 19 -17.61 20.59 12.28
C GLY A 19 -18.60 20.39 11.12
N MET A 20 -18.12 20.05 9.91
CA MET A 20 -19.01 19.64 8.83
C MET A 20 -19.60 18.23 9.08
N PRO A 21 -20.80 17.90 8.58
CA PRO A 21 -21.41 16.60 8.82
C PRO A 21 -20.77 15.49 7.97
N MET A 22 -20.77 14.25 8.48
CA MET A 22 -20.29 13.05 7.78
C MET A 22 -20.87 12.88 6.37
N ALA A 23 -22.13 13.29 6.14
CA ALA A 23 -22.77 13.23 4.83
C ALA A 23 -21.99 13.98 3.72
N LYS A 24 -21.16 14.97 4.07
CA LYS A 24 -20.26 15.64 3.12
C LYS A 24 -19.11 14.74 2.67
N VAL A 25 -18.58 13.92 3.57
CA VAL A 25 -17.55 12.91 3.27
C VAL A 25 -18.15 11.84 2.36
N GLU A 26 -19.33 11.34 2.71
CA GLU A 26 -20.08 10.37 1.89
C GLU A 26 -20.30 10.89 0.46
N ALA A 27 -20.82 12.11 0.33
CA ALA A 27 -21.06 12.73 -0.97
C ALA A 27 -19.78 12.88 -1.81
N ALA A 28 -18.66 13.29 -1.18
CA ALA A 28 -17.39 13.47 -1.87
C ALA A 28 -16.75 12.14 -2.31
N LYS A 29 -16.99 11.06 -1.55
CA LYS A 29 -16.48 9.71 -1.87
C LYS A 29 -17.30 9.00 -2.95
N GLY A 30 -18.58 9.37 -3.10
CA GLY A 30 -19.45 8.80 -4.12
C GLY A 30 -19.56 7.28 -3.98
N SER A 31 -19.32 6.55 -5.08
CA SER A 31 -19.43 5.09 -5.12
C SER A 31 -18.38 4.35 -4.26
N THR A 32 -17.34 5.03 -3.78
CA THR A 32 -16.31 4.45 -2.90
C THR A 32 -16.70 4.52 -1.41
N TRP A 33 -17.85 5.12 -1.11
CA TRP A 33 -18.35 5.21 0.27
C TRP A 33 -18.66 3.83 0.84
N LYS A 34 -18.12 3.56 2.03
CA LYS A 34 -18.62 2.54 2.95
C LYS A 34 -18.76 3.19 4.33
N PRO A 35 -19.79 2.88 5.12
CA PRO A 35 -19.89 3.34 6.49
C PRO A 35 -18.63 2.96 7.30
N PRO A 36 -18.14 3.84 8.20
CA PRO A 36 -16.99 3.52 9.03
C PRO A 36 -17.32 2.32 9.92
N ALA A 37 -16.39 1.36 9.98
CA ALA A 37 -16.56 0.20 10.82
C ALA A 37 -16.46 0.61 12.31
N PRO A 38 -17.28 0.05 13.23
CA PRO A 38 -17.28 0.44 14.64
C PRO A 38 -15.90 0.34 15.32
N HIS A 39 -15.10 -0.67 14.95
CA HIS A 39 -13.76 -0.89 15.49
C HIS A 39 -12.72 0.16 15.06
N LYS A 40 -13.08 1.07 14.16
CA LYS A 40 -12.22 2.18 13.73
C LYS A 40 -12.45 3.48 14.52
N GLY A 41 -13.38 3.51 15.47
CA GLY A 41 -13.62 4.70 16.30
C GLY A 41 -13.93 5.97 15.49
N GLY A 42 -14.66 5.81 14.38
CA GLY A 42 -15.00 6.92 13.47
C GLY A 42 -13.95 7.25 12.39
N LYS A 43 -12.81 6.55 12.30
CA LYS A 43 -11.84 6.69 11.19
C LYS A 43 -12.45 6.21 9.87
N ILE A 44 -12.28 7.00 8.81
CA ILE A 44 -12.61 6.72 7.42
C ILE A 44 -11.32 6.84 6.60
N ASP A 45 -10.78 5.71 6.14
CA ASP A 45 -9.43 5.59 5.57
C ASP A 45 -9.38 4.86 4.21
N LEU A 46 -10.52 4.59 3.57
CA LEU A 46 -10.53 3.88 2.27
C LEU A 46 -9.80 4.63 1.14
N LEU A 47 -9.51 5.93 1.32
CA LEU A 47 -8.79 6.75 0.34
C LEU A 47 -7.36 7.10 0.80
N GLU A 48 -6.90 6.52 1.92
CA GLU A 48 -5.56 6.76 2.48
C GLU A 48 -4.48 6.39 1.46
N ASN A 49 -4.52 5.18 0.93
CA ASN A 49 -3.49 4.68 0.01
C ASN A 49 -3.67 5.18 -1.43
N SER A 50 -4.90 5.50 -1.86
CA SER A 50 -5.17 5.91 -3.25
C SER A 50 -5.12 7.42 -3.48
N HIS A 51 -5.56 8.22 -2.51
CA HIS A 51 -5.65 9.68 -2.64
C HIS A 51 -4.93 10.41 -1.50
N GLY A 52 -4.40 9.71 -0.49
CA GLY A 52 -3.76 10.35 0.66
C GLY A 52 -4.75 11.05 1.58
N PHE A 53 -5.99 10.57 1.69
CA PHE A 53 -7.06 11.22 2.47
C PHE A 53 -7.60 10.35 3.59
N VAL A 54 -7.66 10.90 4.80
CA VAL A 54 -8.29 10.29 5.97
C VAL A 54 -9.18 11.29 6.69
N ALA A 55 -10.33 10.82 7.18
CA ALA A 55 -11.22 11.62 8.03
C ALA A 55 -11.56 10.86 9.32
N TRP A 56 -11.78 11.59 10.41
CA TRP A 56 -12.34 11.04 11.64
C TRP A 56 -13.65 11.74 11.97
N ILE A 57 -14.68 10.94 12.23
CA ILE A 57 -16.01 11.38 12.60
C ILE A 57 -16.19 11.25 14.11
N ASP A 58 -16.60 12.34 14.74
CA ASP A 58 -16.88 12.41 16.17
C ASP A 58 -18.20 11.69 16.53
N ARG A 59 -18.49 11.58 17.83
CA ARG A 59 -19.70 10.93 18.35
C ARG A 59 -21.01 11.62 17.94
N ASN A 60 -20.95 12.85 17.44
CA ASN A 60 -22.09 13.63 16.96
C ASN A 60 -22.29 13.52 15.44
N GLY A 61 -21.46 12.72 14.74
CA GLY A 61 -21.52 12.58 13.29
C GLY A 61 -20.90 13.75 12.54
N LEU A 62 -20.05 14.54 13.20
CA LEU A 62 -19.32 15.67 12.62
C LEU A 62 -17.86 15.29 12.36
N ILE A 63 -17.25 15.92 11.38
CA ILE A 63 -15.81 15.78 11.13
C ILE A 63 -15.07 16.38 12.33
N GLY A 64 -14.28 15.55 13.02
CA GLY A 64 -13.38 15.97 14.08
C GLY A 64 -11.97 16.22 13.59
N MET A 65 -11.49 15.41 12.64
CA MET A 65 -10.14 15.49 12.08
C MET A 65 -10.11 15.09 10.60
N LEU A 66 -9.17 15.67 9.87
CA LEU A 66 -8.88 15.39 8.46
C LEU A 66 -7.38 15.40 8.25
N ASP A 67 -6.84 14.43 7.54
CA ASP A 67 -5.44 14.41 7.13
C ASP A 67 -5.33 14.18 5.62
N TYR A 68 -4.38 14.92 5.03
CA TYR A 68 -3.99 14.84 3.63
C TYR A 68 -2.48 14.64 3.58
N ASP A 69 -2.00 13.61 2.87
CA ASP A 69 -0.57 13.38 2.67
C ASP A 69 -0.10 13.71 1.24
N HIS A 70 1.19 13.48 0.98
CA HIS A 70 1.84 13.72 -0.31
C HIS A 70 1.12 13.13 -1.54
N ARG A 71 0.24 12.12 -1.38
CA ARG A 71 -0.56 11.54 -2.48
C ARG A 71 -1.77 12.40 -2.83
N PHE A 72 -2.17 13.35 -1.98
CA PHE A 72 -3.28 14.28 -2.26
C PHE A 72 -2.81 15.44 -3.15
N LEU A 73 -2.82 15.22 -4.46
CA LEU A 73 -2.25 16.15 -5.46
C LEU A 73 -3.15 17.36 -5.79
N HIS A 74 -4.17 17.64 -4.99
CA HIS A 74 -5.06 18.79 -5.15
C HIS A 74 -4.83 19.82 -4.03
N PRO A 75 -4.88 21.15 -4.32
CA PRO A 75 -4.78 22.16 -3.29
C PRO A 75 -5.86 22.00 -2.20
N VAL A 76 -5.47 22.13 -0.93
CA VAL A 76 -6.33 22.12 0.25
C VAL A 76 -6.42 23.55 0.78
N GLY A 77 -7.42 24.29 0.31
CA GLY A 77 -7.48 25.74 0.52
C GLY A 77 -6.37 26.45 -0.26
N GLU A 78 -5.54 27.22 0.45
CA GLU A 78 -4.44 28.02 -0.13
C GLU A 78 -3.13 27.23 -0.25
N ILE A 79 -3.06 26.00 0.25
CA ILE A 79 -1.83 25.21 0.38
C ILE A 79 -1.96 23.93 -0.46
N ALA A 80 -0.90 23.56 -1.17
CA ALA A 80 -0.79 22.32 -1.91
C ALA A 80 0.45 21.52 -1.48
N MET A 81 0.41 20.20 -1.65
CA MET A 81 1.58 19.34 -1.47
C MET A 81 2.73 19.81 -2.37
N GLY A 82 3.97 19.74 -1.86
CA GLY A 82 5.18 20.16 -2.57
C GLY A 82 5.47 21.67 -2.55
N MET A 83 4.55 22.52 -2.08
CA MET A 83 4.84 23.96 -1.93
C MET A 83 6.04 24.19 -1.01
N LYS A 84 6.93 25.11 -1.39
CA LYS A 84 8.07 25.52 -0.58
C LYS A 84 7.63 26.44 0.55
N ILE A 85 8.44 26.50 1.61
CA ILE A 85 8.15 27.34 2.79
C ILE A 85 7.82 28.79 2.45
N GLU A 86 8.52 29.43 1.51
CA GLU A 86 8.28 30.82 1.11
C GLU A 86 6.93 30.99 0.39
N GLU A 87 6.54 30.01 -0.42
CA GLU A 87 5.25 29.99 -1.11
C GLU A 87 4.11 29.81 -0.12
N VAL A 88 4.29 28.95 0.90
CA VAL A 88 3.34 28.78 2.00
C VAL A 88 3.19 30.07 2.80
N ARG A 89 4.29 30.76 3.13
CA ARG A 89 4.26 32.04 3.85
C ARG A 89 3.55 33.13 3.05
N ALA A 90 3.73 33.14 1.73
CA ALA A 90 3.04 34.08 0.86
C ALA A 90 1.54 33.78 0.73
N ALA A 91 1.18 32.50 0.58
CA ALA A 91 -0.19 32.05 0.41
C ALA A 91 -1.01 32.16 1.70
N MET A 92 -0.40 31.84 2.85
CA MET A 92 -1.05 31.88 4.16
C MET A 92 -0.17 32.57 5.22
N PRO A 93 -0.10 33.91 5.22
CA PRO A 93 0.76 34.66 6.16
C PRO A 93 0.43 34.44 7.64
N SER A 94 -0.80 34.00 7.94
CA SER A 94 -1.26 33.68 9.30
C SER A 94 -0.85 32.30 9.79
N LEU A 95 -0.14 31.50 8.98
CA LEU A 95 0.39 30.20 9.39
C LEU A 95 1.71 30.40 10.14
N GLU A 96 1.73 30.05 11.41
CA GLU A 96 2.93 30.11 12.25
C GLU A 96 3.79 28.87 11.98
N ILE A 97 4.90 29.03 11.26
CA ILE A 97 5.85 27.95 10.98
C ILE A 97 7.02 28.04 11.96
N GLY A 98 7.15 27.03 12.81
CA GLY A 98 8.25 26.91 13.77
C GLY A 98 9.57 26.46 13.15
N ASP A 99 10.58 26.33 14.01
CA ASP A 99 11.88 25.77 13.66
C ASP A 99 11.81 24.25 13.43
N ASP A 100 12.96 23.66 13.08
CA ASP A 100 13.11 22.21 12.94
C ASP A 100 12.71 21.48 14.24
N LEU A 101 12.01 20.35 14.10
CA LEU A 101 11.68 19.51 15.24
C LEU A 101 12.97 18.93 15.86
N PRO A 102 13.16 18.98 17.19
CA PRO A 102 14.43 18.67 17.85
C PRO A 102 15.07 17.31 17.51
N MET A 103 14.27 16.34 17.08
CA MET A 103 14.72 14.98 16.73
C MET A 103 14.56 14.64 15.24
N MET A 104 14.10 15.58 14.41
CA MET A 104 13.86 15.38 12.98
C MET A 104 14.35 16.60 12.19
N ARG A 105 15.66 16.61 11.91
CA ARG A 105 16.27 17.68 11.10
C ARG A 105 15.61 17.76 9.73
N GLY A 106 15.26 18.97 9.29
CA GLY A 106 14.56 19.19 8.02
C GLY A 106 13.05 18.95 8.08
N VAL A 107 12.47 18.69 9.25
CA VAL A 107 11.01 18.63 9.46
C VAL A 107 10.55 19.83 10.27
N ARG A 108 9.60 20.61 9.74
CA ARG A 108 9.00 21.78 10.40
C ARG A 108 7.49 21.65 10.46
N MET A 109 6.88 22.28 11.46
CA MET A 109 5.43 22.32 11.63
C MET A 109 4.90 23.75 11.52
N GLY A 110 3.98 23.95 10.58
CA GLY A 110 3.10 25.11 10.48
C GLY A 110 1.81 24.88 11.25
N VAL A 111 1.36 25.87 12.02
CA VAL A 111 0.10 25.80 12.78
C VAL A 111 -0.70 27.09 12.58
N ARG A 112 -2.00 26.95 12.34
CA ARG A 112 -2.95 28.07 12.33
C ARG A 112 -4.22 27.68 13.07
N ARG A 113 -4.65 28.53 14.00
CA ARG A 113 -5.93 28.36 14.71
C ARG A 113 -7.02 29.16 14.00
N PHE A 114 -8.19 28.56 13.86
CA PHE A 114 -9.36 29.17 13.24
C PHE A 114 -10.37 29.64 14.31
N PRO A 115 -11.07 30.78 14.11
CA PRO A 115 -12.11 31.25 15.03
C PRO A 115 -13.23 30.22 15.30
N GLU A 116 -13.47 29.34 14.33
CA GLU A 116 -14.42 28.22 14.39
C GLU A 116 -14.00 27.11 15.38
N GLY A 117 -12.82 27.22 16.00
CA GLY A 117 -12.37 26.35 17.09
C GLY A 117 -11.48 25.19 16.67
N TYR A 118 -11.21 25.02 15.37
CA TYR A 118 -10.28 23.99 14.87
C TYR A 118 -8.90 24.55 14.51
N THR A 119 -7.94 23.66 14.33
CA THR A 119 -6.55 23.99 14.00
C THR A 119 -6.15 23.35 12.68
N LEU A 120 -5.49 24.10 11.81
CA LEU A 120 -4.73 23.59 10.67
C LEU A 120 -3.29 23.32 11.10
N ARG A 121 -2.76 22.17 10.68
CA ARG A 121 -1.37 21.77 10.80
C ARG A 121 -0.82 21.51 9.40
N VAL A 122 0.40 21.95 9.14
CA VAL A 122 1.11 21.71 7.88
C VAL A 122 2.48 21.15 8.23
N ARG A 123 2.78 19.92 7.81
CA ARG A 123 4.11 19.34 7.97
C ARG A 123 4.93 19.65 6.73
N LEU A 124 6.10 20.26 6.94
CA LEU A 124 7.09 20.46 5.90
C LEU A 124 8.25 19.48 6.11
N THR A 125 8.60 18.74 5.07
CA THR A 125 9.75 17.83 5.04
C THR A 125 10.69 18.30 3.91
N LEU A 126 11.98 18.44 4.23
CA LEU A 126 12.98 18.97 3.28
C LEU A 126 12.51 20.28 2.62
N GLU A 127 11.95 21.18 3.44
CA GLU A 127 11.43 22.51 3.06
C GLU A 127 10.18 22.54 2.16
N THR A 128 9.56 21.38 1.89
CA THR A 128 8.33 21.29 1.09
C THR A 128 7.17 20.72 1.90
N VAL A 129 5.94 21.15 1.60
CA VAL A 129 4.73 20.60 2.22
C VAL A 129 4.59 19.12 1.89
N ASN A 130 4.49 18.29 2.93
CA ASN A 130 4.33 16.84 2.81
C ASN A 130 3.01 16.32 3.42
N GLU A 131 2.41 17.10 4.32
CA GLU A 131 1.17 16.73 5.00
C GLU A 131 0.38 17.99 5.40
N ILE A 132 -0.94 17.90 5.33
CA ILE A 132 -1.87 18.94 5.77
C ILE A 132 -2.92 18.25 6.64
N GLY A 133 -3.15 18.77 7.84
CA GLY A 133 -4.12 18.22 8.78
C GLY A 133 -5.04 19.29 9.36
N PHE A 134 -6.30 18.97 9.59
CA PHE A 134 -7.23 19.79 10.37
C PHE A 134 -7.72 19.01 11.57
N SER A 135 -7.75 19.62 12.74
CA SER A 135 -8.24 18.98 13.96
C SER A 135 -9.07 19.93 14.81
N ASN A 136 -10.24 19.47 15.25
CA ASN A 136 -11.01 20.09 16.31
C ASN A 136 -10.58 19.47 17.65
N PRO A 137 -9.89 20.21 18.54
CA PRO A 137 -9.42 19.69 19.82
C PRO A 137 -10.55 19.33 20.80
N ALA A 138 -11.78 19.77 20.54
CA ALA A 138 -12.96 19.45 21.34
C ALA A 138 -13.75 18.24 20.79
N ALA A 139 -13.32 17.63 19.67
CA ALA A 139 -13.98 16.46 19.12
C ALA A 139 -13.77 15.23 20.01
N GLU A 140 -14.86 14.53 20.33
CA GLU A 140 -14.84 13.25 21.04
C GLU A 140 -15.19 12.14 20.06
N TYR A 141 -14.36 11.10 19.98
CA TYR A 141 -14.53 10.01 19.03
C TYR A 141 -15.27 8.82 19.64
N PRO A 142 -16.00 8.02 18.84
CA PRO A 142 -16.52 6.75 19.30
C PRO A 142 -15.38 5.85 19.81
N GLU A 143 -15.61 5.17 20.93
CA GLU A 143 -14.68 4.14 21.41
C GLU A 143 -14.60 2.99 20.40
N PRO A 144 -13.40 2.63 19.92
CA PRO A 144 -13.22 1.48 19.04
C PRO A 144 -13.73 0.18 19.67
N THR A 145 -14.55 -0.58 18.95
CA THR A 145 -14.86 -1.97 19.30
C THR A 145 -13.78 -2.93 18.80
N GLU A 146 -13.90 -4.23 19.10
CA GLU A 146 -13.09 -5.26 18.44
C GLU A 146 -13.49 -5.41 16.95
N PRO A 147 -12.54 -5.63 16.03
CA PRO A 147 -12.84 -6.02 14.66
C PRO A 147 -13.60 -7.34 14.60
N SER A 148 -14.40 -7.54 13.56
CA SER A 148 -15.05 -8.83 13.33
C SER A 148 -14.06 -9.81 12.71
N TYR A 149 -13.59 -10.76 13.50
CA TYR A 149 -12.69 -11.81 13.03
C TYR A 149 -13.48 -13.02 12.53
N PRO A 150 -13.43 -13.37 11.23
CA PRO A 150 -14.04 -14.60 10.75
C PRO A 150 -13.33 -15.83 11.33
N VAL A 151 -14.07 -16.93 11.47
CA VAL A 151 -13.52 -18.18 12.00
C VAL A 151 -12.50 -18.77 11.01
N ALA A 152 -11.25 -18.88 11.45
CA ALA A 152 -10.13 -19.38 10.66
C ALA A 152 -10.01 -20.92 10.71
N THR A 153 -11.01 -21.64 10.18
CA THR A 153 -11.04 -23.13 10.15
C THR A 153 -10.50 -23.75 8.86
N GLY A 154 -9.98 -22.94 7.94
CA GLY A 154 -9.41 -23.44 6.68
C GLY A 154 -8.16 -24.28 6.87
N VAL A 155 -7.75 -24.98 5.81
CA VAL A 155 -6.39 -25.53 5.72
C VAL A 155 -5.39 -24.36 5.67
N ALA A 156 -4.27 -24.46 6.38
CA ALA A 156 -3.20 -23.46 6.31
C ALA A 156 -2.76 -23.24 4.85
N GLY A 157 -2.62 -21.97 4.45
CA GLY A 157 -2.25 -21.56 3.10
C GLY A 157 -3.37 -21.61 2.06
N ALA A 158 -4.44 -22.37 2.29
CA ALA A 158 -5.51 -22.50 1.30
C ALA A 158 -6.15 -21.13 0.95
N PRO A 159 -6.48 -20.88 -0.33
CA PRO A 159 -6.47 -21.84 -1.45
C PRO A 159 -5.12 -21.99 -2.17
N PHE A 160 -4.05 -21.40 -1.65
CA PHE A 160 -2.70 -21.51 -2.20
C PHE A 160 -1.98 -22.74 -1.64
N ALA A 161 -1.04 -23.29 -2.40
CA ALA A 161 -0.21 -24.40 -1.90
C ALA A 161 0.79 -23.90 -0.83
N ASP A 162 1.31 -22.69 -1.01
CA ASP A 162 2.27 -22.06 -0.11
C ASP A 162 1.56 -21.09 0.86
N PRO A 163 1.69 -21.28 2.20
CA PRO A 163 1.16 -20.36 3.19
C PRO A 163 1.69 -18.92 3.07
N ASN A 164 2.93 -18.72 2.65
CA ASN A 164 3.52 -17.40 2.51
C ASN A 164 2.94 -16.65 1.29
N LEU A 165 2.55 -17.37 0.22
CA LEU A 165 1.82 -16.75 -0.89
C LEU A 165 0.47 -16.20 -0.43
N LYS A 166 -0.19 -16.88 0.52
CA LYS A 166 -1.41 -16.37 1.13
C LYS A 166 -1.17 -15.06 1.88
N LEU A 167 -0.06 -14.94 2.61
CA LEU A 167 0.29 -13.70 3.31
C LEU A 167 0.50 -12.54 2.33
N VAL A 168 1.18 -12.77 1.20
CA VAL A 168 1.31 -11.78 0.12
C VAL A 168 -0.06 -11.31 -0.38
N VAL A 169 -1.00 -12.23 -0.60
CA VAL A 169 -2.36 -11.90 -1.02
C VAL A 169 -3.14 -11.16 0.07
N LEU A 170 -2.96 -11.52 1.34
CA LEU A 170 -3.57 -10.80 2.47
C LEU A 170 -3.04 -9.37 2.58
N SER A 171 -1.74 -9.14 2.38
CA SER A 171 -1.16 -7.78 2.32
C SER A 171 -1.88 -6.94 1.27
N SER A 172 -2.03 -7.44 0.04
CA SER A 172 -2.78 -6.75 -1.02
C SER A 172 -4.22 -6.41 -0.62
N LEU A 173 -4.93 -7.34 0.02
CA LEU A 173 -6.31 -7.12 0.47
C LEU A 173 -6.41 -6.14 1.65
N LEU A 174 -5.43 -6.11 2.54
CA LEU A 174 -5.32 -5.14 3.63
C LEU A 174 -5.00 -3.75 3.08
N ASP A 175 -4.06 -3.64 2.15
CA ASP A 175 -3.65 -2.39 1.51
C ASP A 175 -4.78 -1.74 0.72
N THR A 176 -5.55 -2.55 0.01
CA THR A 176 -6.74 -2.12 -0.74
C THR A 176 -7.99 -2.02 0.13
N LYS A 177 -7.89 -2.26 1.45
CA LYS A 177 -8.98 -2.19 2.44
C LYS A 177 -10.18 -3.06 2.06
N GLN A 178 -9.94 -4.20 1.39
CA GLN A 178 -10.95 -5.22 1.10
C GLN A 178 -11.23 -6.12 2.31
N ILE A 179 -10.21 -6.29 3.16
CA ILE A 179 -10.33 -6.88 4.49
C ILE A 179 -9.80 -5.91 5.53
N ASP A 180 -10.15 -6.16 6.79
CA ASP A 180 -9.77 -5.32 7.92
C ASP A 180 -9.59 -6.19 9.17
N LEU A 181 -8.35 -6.23 9.66
CA LEU A 181 -7.97 -7.01 10.85
C LEU A 181 -7.78 -6.11 12.09
N GLY A 182 -8.07 -4.80 11.98
CA GLY A 182 -7.70 -3.82 12.99
C GLY A 182 -6.19 -3.59 13.03
N THR A 183 -5.65 -3.36 14.23
CA THR A 183 -4.21 -3.29 14.48
C THR A 183 -3.63 -4.67 14.79
N PRO A 184 -2.30 -4.86 14.64
CA PRO A 184 -1.63 -6.07 15.13
C PRO A 184 -1.98 -6.41 16.58
N ALA A 185 -2.04 -5.40 17.46
CA ALA A 185 -2.40 -5.56 18.87
C ALA A 185 -3.84 -6.07 19.07
N GLN A 186 -4.79 -5.60 18.25
CA GLN A 186 -6.17 -6.08 18.31
C GLN A 186 -6.27 -7.55 17.88
N LEU A 187 -5.62 -7.93 16.76
CA LEU A 187 -5.63 -9.32 16.31
C LEU A 187 -4.94 -10.24 17.33
N ALA A 188 -3.77 -9.85 17.82
CA ALA A 188 -3.05 -10.65 18.80
C ALA A 188 -3.86 -10.84 20.09
N THR A 189 -4.52 -9.78 20.57
CA THR A 189 -5.44 -9.88 21.73
C THR A 189 -6.59 -10.85 21.46
N HIS A 190 -7.16 -10.83 20.26
CA HIS A 190 -8.23 -11.74 19.87
C HIS A 190 -7.78 -13.20 19.88
N VAL A 191 -6.64 -13.53 19.27
CA VAL A 191 -6.18 -14.92 19.13
C VAL A 191 -5.55 -15.49 20.40
N LEU A 192 -4.95 -14.63 21.24
CA LEU A 192 -4.34 -15.03 22.52
C LEU A 192 -5.31 -14.96 23.71
N GLY A 193 -6.37 -14.16 23.61
CA GLY A 193 -7.25 -13.83 24.74
C GLY A 193 -6.62 -12.92 25.79
N ARG A 194 -5.48 -12.29 25.48
CA ARG A 194 -4.73 -11.35 26.33
C ARG A 194 -3.90 -10.39 25.48
N ALA A 195 -3.49 -9.26 26.06
CA ALA A 195 -2.52 -8.38 25.41
C ALA A 195 -1.15 -9.07 25.25
N VAL A 196 -0.43 -8.68 24.21
CA VAL A 196 0.96 -9.09 23.94
C VAL A 196 1.90 -8.26 24.80
N ASP A 197 2.90 -8.90 25.39
CA ASP A 197 4.04 -8.21 25.98
C ASP A 197 5.06 -7.92 24.87
N LEU A 198 5.09 -6.69 24.36
CA LEU A 198 5.97 -6.35 23.24
C LEU A 198 7.46 -6.40 23.60
N GLU A 199 7.82 -6.23 24.87
CA GLU A 199 9.23 -6.26 25.28
C GLU A 199 9.81 -7.68 25.13
N ASP A 200 9.01 -8.69 25.50
CA ASP A 200 9.42 -10.09 25.48
C ASP A 200 9.00 -10.84 24.20
N GLU A 201 7.82 -10.55 23.64
CA GLU A 201 7.20 -11.33 22.56
C GLU A 201 7.23 -10.63 21.19
N GLY A 202 7.58 -9.34 21.13
CA GLY A 202 7.53 -8.56 19.88
C GLY A 202 8.63 -8.92 18.86
N TYR A 203 9.69 -9.59 19.32
CA TYR A 203 10.88 -9.94 18.53
C TYR A 203 10.83 -11.35 17.92
N GLU A 204 9.74 -12.08 18.11
CA GLU A 204 9.53 -13.40 17.48
C GLU A 204 8.16 -13.45 16.80
N ILE A 205 7.96 -14.46 15.96
CA ILE A 205 6.65 -14.76 15.37
C ILE A 205 5.70 -15.20 16.48
N LEU A 206 4.51 -14.61 16.52
CA LEU A 206 3.38 -15.04 17.34
C LEU A 206 2.66 -16.22 16.63
N PRO A 207 2.80 -17.47 17.10
CA PRO A 207 2.31 -18.63 16.37
C PRO A 207 0.80 -18.64 16.17
N GLU A 208 0.03 -18.16 17.15
CA GLU A 208 -1.43 -18.07 17.07
C GLU A 208 -1.90 -17.07 16.02
N ALA A 209 -1.19 -15.93 15.90
CA ALA A 209 -1.50 -14.93 14.89
C ALA A 209 -1.12 -15.42 13.49
N GLN A 210 0.06 -16.02 13.32
CA GLN A 210 0.46 -16.67 12.07
C GLN A 210 -0.56 -17.73 11.66
N ALA A 211 -0.91 -18.64 12.58
CA ALA A 211 -1.85 -19.73 12.30
C ALA A 211 -3.24 -19.21 11.90
N TYR A 212 -3.68 -18.08 12.47
CA TYR A 212 -4.92 -17.40 12.08
C TYR A 212 -4.82 -16.84 10.65
N LEU A 213 -3.76 -16.10 10.31
CA LEU A 213 -3.56 -15.53 8.97
C LEU A 213 -3.50 -16.62 7.89
N GLU A 214 -2.73 -17.68 8.13
CA GLU A 214 -2.63 -18.82 7.22
C GLU A 214 -3.98 -19.50 6.97
N ARG A 215 -4.94 -19.40 7.90
CA ARG A 215 -6.26 -20.03 7.82
C ARG A 215 -7.38 -19.03 7.57
N TYR A 216 -7.05 -17.76 7.38
CA TYR A 216 -8.02 -16.70 7.11
C TYR A 216 -8.86 -17.08 5.87
N PRO A 217 -10.20 -17.03 5.95
CA PRO A 217 -11.03 -17.45 4.84
C PRO A 217 -10.98 -16.45 3.69
N LEU A 218 -10.57 -16.92 2.51
CA LEU A 218 -10.57 -16.15 1.27
C LEU A 218 -11.71 -16.64 0.38
N THR A 219 -12.63 -15.74 0.02
CA THR A 219 -13.72 -16.02 -0.93
C THR A 219 -13.27 -15.71 -2.36
N ASP A 220 -14.01 -16.24 -3.34
CA ASP A 220 -13.80 -15.93 -4.75
C ASP A 220 -13.91 -14.42 -5.04
N GLU A 221 -14.77 -13.71 -4.32
CA GLU A 221 -14.90 -12.25 -4.43
C GLU A 221 -13.64 -11.52 -3.95
N LEU A 222 -13.06 -11.95 -2.82
CA LEU A 222 -11.80 -11.38 -2.30
C LEU A 222 -10.65 -11.66 -3.27
N LEU A 223 -10.50 -12.90 -3.73
CA LEU A 223 -9.48 -13.26 -4.72
C LEU A 223 -9.64 -12.46 -6.02
N ALA A 224 -10.89 -12.24 -6.45
CA ALA A 224 -11.18 -11.40 -7.61
C ALA A 224 -10.96 -9.90 -7.36
N ALA A 225 -10.87 -9.43 -6.12
CA ALA A 225 -10.57 -8.03 -5.81
C ALA A 225 -9.07 -7.72 -5.86
N VAL A 226 -8.20 -8.74 -5.90
CA VAL A 226 -6.75 -8.59 -6.01
C VAL A 226 -6.39 -8.13 -7.43
N GLU A 227 -5.95 -6.88 -7.55
CA GLU A 227 -5.44 -6.30 -8.80
C GLU A 227 -3.92 -6.14 -8.80
N GLU A 228 -3.29 -6.04 -7.63
CA GLU A 228 -1.85 -5.86 -7.48
C GLU A 228 -1.33 -6.76 -6.36
N ILE A 229 -0.18 -7.38 -6.56
CA ILE A 229 0.56 -8.10 -5.50
C ILE A 229 2.01 -7.68 -5.52
N GLU A 230 2.60 -7.64 -4.33
CA GLU A 230 3.97 -7.27 -4.10
C GLU A 230 4.62 -8.25 -3.12
N PHE A 231 5.70 -8.89 -3.57
CA PHE A 231 6.57 -9.71 -2.74
C PHE A 231 7.67 -8.79 -2.20
N ASP A 232 7.49 -8.33 -0.97
CA ASP A 232 8.38 -7.39 -0.29
C ASP A 232 8.33 -7.62 1.23
N GLY A 233 9.44 -7.43 1.92
CA GLY A 233 9.51 -7.60 3.38
C GLY A 233 8.63 -6.62 4.17
N GLY A 234 8.26 -5.48 3.58
CA GLY A 234 7.36 -4.49 4.15
C GLY A 234 5.86 -4.79 3.99
N GLY A 235 5.49 -5.98 3.52
CA GLY A 235 4.08 -6.36 3.33
C GLY A 235 3.25 -6.30 4.63
N THR A 236 2.06 -5.72 4.56
CA THR A 236 1.23 -5.44 5.75
C THR A 236 0.80 -6.67 6.54
N ALA A 237 0.70 -7.86 5.94
CA ALA A 237 0.29 -9.05 6.67
C ALA A 237 1.34 -9.51 7.70
N TYR A 238 2.62 -9.20 7.50
CA TYR A 238 3.70 -9.73 8.34
C TYR A 238 3.71 -9.10 9.75
N GLU A 239 3.42 -7.81 9.87
CA GLU A 239 3.36 -7.12 11.19
C GLU A 239 2.31 -7.71 12.13
N PHE A 240 1.29 -8.37 11.60
CA PHE A 240 0.28 -9.08 12.38
C PHE A 240 0.80 -10.39 12.98
N ALA A 241 1.80 -11.01 12.34
CA ALA A 241 2.45 -12.23 12.83
C ALA A 241 3.71 -11.93 13.65
N TRP A 242 4.47 -10.89 13.28
CA TRP A 242 5.74 -10.53 13.90
C TRP A 242 5.93 -9.00 13.93
N TYR A 243 5.83 -8.41 15.11
CA TYR A 243 5.77 -6.96 15.31
C TYR A 243 7.03 -6.22 14.87
N PHE A 244 8.20 -6.76 15.20
CA PHE A 244 9.49 -6.11 14.96
C PHE A 244 10.32 -6.81 13.88
N TRP A 245 9.69 -7.60 13.00
CA TRP A 245 10.38 -8.15 11.85
C TRP A 245 10.85 -7.03 10.92
N ASP A 246 12.11 -7.07 10.52
CA ASP A 246 12.73 -6.03 9.69
C ASP A 246 12.66 -6.33 8.18
N GLY A 247 12.19 -7.52 7.81
CA GLY A 247 12.00 -7.92 6.41
C GLY A 247 13.22 -8.55 5.75
N GLU A 248 14.30 -8.82 6.49
CA GLU A 248 15.61 -9.19 5.91
C GLU A 248 15.93 -10.71 5.94
N ASP A 249 15.09 -11.55 6.57
CA ASP A 249 15.27 -13.01 6.60
C ASP A 249 14.31 -13.79 5.67
N ASP A 250 14.48 -15.11 5.59
CA ASP A 250 13.78 -15.99 4.64
C ASP A 250 12.49 -16.61 5.23
N VAL A 251 12.05 -16.19 6.41
CA VAL A 251 10.95 -16.87 7.14
C VAL A 251 9.62 -16.79 6.38
N PHE A 252 9.40 -15.68 5.66
CA PHE A 252 8.20 -15.43 4.87
C PHE A 252 8.42 -15.61 3.37
N ASP A 253 9.53 -16.24 2.96
CA ASP A 253 9.78 -16.53 1.55
C ASP A 253 8.70 -17.45 0.96
N VAL A 254 8.20 -17.07 -0.21
CA VAL A 254 7.36 -17.89 -1.06
C VAL A 254 8.22 -18.81 -1.91
N LYS A 255 7.92 -20.11 -1.86
CA LYS A 255 8.65 -21.17 -2.58
C LYS A 255 7.91 -21.62 -3.83
N GLU A 256 6.59 -21.43 -3.91
CA GLU A 256 5.81 -21.72 -5.11
C GLU A 256 4.57 -20.81 -5.31
N LEU A 257 4.14 -20.69 -6.57
CA LEU A 257 3.03 -19.81 -6.98
C LEU A 257 1.70 -20.56 -7.23
N THR A 258 1.60 -21.84 -6.87
CA THR A 258 0.39 -22.64 -7.13
C THR A 258 -0.83 -22.02 -6.43
N GLY A 259 -1.88 -21.74 -7.20
CA GLY A 259 -3.11 -21.08 -6.75
C GLY A 259 -3.18 -19.59 -7.13
N ILE A 260 -2.08 -18.99 -7.61
CA ILE A 260 -2.06 -17.58 -8.04
C ILE A 260 -3.08 -17.29 -9.15
N GLU A 261 -3.43 -18.28 -9.97
CA GLU A 261 -4.44 -18.18 -11.03
C GLU A 261 -5.84 -17.81 -10.52
N LEU A 262 -6.10 -18.00 -9.23
CA LEU A 262 -7.36 -17.61 -8.58
C LEU A 262 -7.51 -16.09 -8.47
N CYS A 263 -6.40 -15.35 -8.44
CA CYS A 263 -6.36 -13.88 -8.50
C CYS A 263 -6.60 -13.39 -9.94
N ARG A 264 -7.73 -13.78 -10.54
CA ARG A 264 -8.06 -13.61 -11.96
C ARG A 264 -8.04 -12.17 -12.49
N ASN A 265 -8.08 -11.20 -11.59
CA ASN A 265 -8.07 -9.78 -11.91
C ASN A 265 -6.70 -9.12 -11.73
N LEU A 266 -5.65 -9.89 -11.42
CA LEU A 266 -4.31 -9.36 -11.24
C LEU A 266 -3.81 -8.63 -12.49
N ARG A 267 -3.37 -7.39 -12.29
CA ARG A 267 -2.84 -6.46 -13.29
C ARG A 267 -1.37 -6.14 -13.05
N SER A 268 -0.93 -6.19 -11.80
CA SER A 268 0.44 -5.88 -11.42
C SER A 268 1.02 -6.99 -10.55
N PHE A 269 2.18 -7.51 -10.96
CA PHE A 269 2.98 -8.47 -10.21
C PHE A 269 4.34 -7.82 -9.95
N SER A 270 4.66 -7.55 -8.69
CA SER A 270 5.94 -6.97 -8.25
C SER A 270 6.63 -7.97 -7.34
N ALA A 271 7.87 -8.36 -7.63
CA ALA A 271 8.69 -9.13 -6.70
C ALA A 271 9.97 -8.36 -6.41
N ILE A 272 10.02 -7.70 -5.26
CA ILE A 272 11.19 -6.97 -4.77
C ILE A 272 12.12 -7.94 -4.03
N SER A 273 11.54 -8.80 -3.20
CA SER A 273 12.19 -9.86 -2.44
C SER A 273 11.20 -11.03 -2.22
N MET A 274 11.41 -11.85 -1.18
CA MET A 274 10.49 -12.91 -0.71
C MET A 274 10.16 -14.04 -1.69
N ILE A 275 10.84 -14.12 -2.83
CA ILE A 275 10.75 -15.24 -3.79
C ILE A 275 12.06 -15.29 -4.59
N GLY A 276 12.56 -16.50 -4.86
CA GLY A 276 13.83 -16.68 -5.57
C GLY A 276 13.75 -16.32 -7.06
N ASN A 277 13.11 -17.20 -7.84
CA ASN A 277 12.86 -16.99 -9.25
C ASN A 277 11.36 -17.06 -9.55
N VAL A 278 10.92 -16.26 -10.52
CA VAL A 278 9.54 -16.30 -11.02
C VAL A 278 9.50 -17.04 -12.35
N ASP A 279 8.87 -18.22 -12.36
CA ASP A 279 8.53 -18.93 -13.59
C ASP A 279 7.31 -18.29 -14.26
N VAL A 280 7.53 -17.58 -15.37
CA VAL A 280 6.50 -16.84 -16.10
C VAL A 280 5.34 -17.74 -16.56
N ARG A 281 5.56 -19.05 -16.73
CA ARG A 281 4.51 -19.99 -17.15
C ARG A 281 3.37 -20.08 -16.13
N THR A 282 3.69 -19.88 -14.84
CA THR A 282 2.70 -19.85 -13.76
C THR A 282 1.73 -18.67 -13.87
N LEU A 283 2.14 -17.60 -14.58
CA LEU A 283 1.37 -16.36 -14.73
C LEU A 283 0.49 -16.34 -15.99
N LEU A 284 0.57 -17.35 -16.86
CA LEU A 284 -0.14 -17.34 -18.16
C LEU A 284 -1.67 -17.33 -18.05
N SER A 285 -2.21 -17.83 -16.93
CA SER A 285 -3.63 -17.79 -16.60
C SER A 285 -4.12 -16.37 -16.26
N LEU A 286 -3.22 -15.47 -15.87
CA LEU A 286 -3.51 -14.09 -15.46
C LEU A 286 -3.66 -13.19 -16.68
N ARG A 287 -4.76 -13.36 -17.43
CA ARG A 287 -5.02 -12.67 -18.71
C ARG A 287 -5.13 -11.14 -18.59
N LYS A 288 -5.21 -10.61 -17.38
CA LYS A 288 -5.23 -9.17 -17.08
C LYS A 288 -3.88 -8.59 -16.65
N LEU A 289 -2.83 -9.41 -16.56
CA LEU A 289 -1.50 -8.95 -16.15
C LEU A 289 -0.96 -7.93 -17.16
N GLU A 290 -0.69 -6.72 -16.69
CA GLU A 290 -0.19 -5.57 -17.46
C GLU A 290 1.25 -5.23 -17.09
N TYR A 291 1.64 -5.42 -15.83
CA TYR A 291 2.93 -5.02 -15.31
C TYR A 291 3.60 -6.20 -14.58
N LEU A 292 4.81 -6.54 -15.01
CA LEU A 292 5.67 -7.51 -14.32
C LEU A 292 6.97 -6.80 -13.92
N ARG A 293 7.23 -6.68 -12.62
CA ARG A 293 8.43 -6.01 -12.08
C ARG A 293 9.15 -6.94 -11.13
N LEU A 294 10.38 -7.29 -11.44
CA LEU A 294 11.15 -8.30 -10.72
C LEU A 294 12.51 -7.71 -10.35
N ASN A 295 12.83 -7.67 -9.06
CA ASN A 295 14.20 -7.55 -8.55
C ASN A 295 14.76 -8.92 -8.13
N THR A 296 14.04 -9.97 -8.47
CA THR A 296 14.35 -11.38 -8.28
C THR A 296 14.67 -12.01 -9.64
N GLY A 297 15.04 -13.30 -9.66
CA GLY A 297 15.25 -14.00 -10.91
C GLY A 297 13.97 -14.20 -11.73
N ILE A 298 14.12 -14.40 -13.04
CA ILE A 298 13.04 -14.71 -13.98
C ILE A 298 13.37 -15.96 -14.79
N ASP A 299 12.47 -16.94 -14.77
CA ASP A 299 12.58 -18.16 -15.55
C ASP A 299 11.54 -18.18 -16.67
N HIS A 300 11.84 -18.91 -17.75
CA HIS A 300 10.94 -19.08 -18.90
C HIS A 300 10.50 -17.76 -19.55
N ILE A 301 11.46 -16.86 -19.76
CA ILE A 301 11.28 -15.53 -20.35
C ILE A 301 10.45 -15.59 -21.65
N GLU A 302 10.62 -16.63 -22.48
CA GLU A 302 9.84 -16.85 -23.70
C GLU A 302 8.32 -16.80 -23.50
N ALA A 303 7.83 -17.21 -22.33
CA ALA A 303 6.40 -17.23 -22.00
C ALA A 303 5.81 -15.82 -21.83
N LEU A 304 6.63 -14.76 -21.69
CA LEU A 304 6.17 -13.37 -21.68
C LEU A 304 5.41 -13.01 -22.97
N LEU A 305 5.75 -13.66 -24.08
CA LEU A 305 5.09 -13.46 -25.37
C LEU A 305 3.63 -13.93 -25.38
N ASP A 306 3.23 -14.76 -24.42
CA ASP A 306 1.89 -15.32 -24.30
C ASP A 306 1.00 -14.56 -23.30
N LEU A 307 1.53 -13.49 -22.68
CA LEU A 307 0.78 -12.57 -21.83
C LEU A 307 0.12 -11.47 -22.68
N PRO A 308 -1.21 -11.54 -22.92
CA PRO A 308 -1.87 -10.77 -23.98
C PRO A 308 -2.04 -9.28 -23.67
N ARG A 309 -1.87 -8.87 -22.41
CA ARG A 309 -2.09 -7.49 -21.95
C ARG A 309 -0.84 -6.84 -21.37
N LEU A 310 0.31 -7.50 -21.48
CA LEU A 310 1.57 -7.03 -20.94
C LEU A 310 1.92 -5.67 -21.56
N LYS A 311 2.06 -4.66 -20.72
CA LYS A 311 2.47 -3.29 -21.07
C LYS A 311 3.89 -3.01 -20.64
N GLU A 312 4.37 -3.70 -19.60
CA GLU A 312 5.70 -3.52 -19.07
C GLU A 312 6.29 -4.81 -18.50
N VAL A 313 7.59 -4.97 -18.74
CA VAL A 313 8.44 -5.89 -18.01
C VAL A 313 9.66 -5.14 -17.50
N ARG A 314 9.85 -5.15 -16.17
CA ARG A 314 11.04 -4.62 -15.51
C ARG A 314 11.76 -5.77 -14.82
N VAL A 315 13.04 -5.96 -15.10
CA VAL A 315 13.88 -6.97 -14.43
C VAL A 315 15.16 -6.31 -13.93
N LEU A 316 15.48 -6.50 -12.67
CA LEU A 316 16.73 -6.11 -12.03
C LEU A 316 17.44 -7.38 -11.57
N ASP A 317 18.22 -7.98 -12.47
CA ASP A 317 18.93 -9.25 -12.25
C ASP A 317 20.18 -9.32 -13.14
N ASN A 318 21.32 -9.71 -12.55
CA ASN A 318 22.59 -9.73 -13.26
C ASN A 318 22.61 -10.78 -14.39
N GLY A 319 22.09 -11.99 -14.14
CA GLY A 319 22.12 -13.07 -15.12
C GLY A 319 21.26 -12.75 -16.35
N THR A 320 20.05 -12.24 -16.09
CA THR A 320 19.14 -11.78 -17.14
C THR A 320 19.75 -10.60 -17.91
N TYR A 321 20.41 -9.67 -17.23
CA TYR A 321 21.10 -8.56 -17.89
C TYR A 321 22.20 -9.03 -18.86
N ASP A 322 23.06 -9.96 -18.42
CA ASP A 322 24.11 -10.55 -19.26
C ASP A 322 23.52 -11.25 -20.49
N ASP A 323 22.43 -11.99 -20.30
CA ASP A 323 21.73 -12.68 -21.38
C ASP A 323 21.16 -11.70 -22.41
N VAL A 324 20.48 -10.62 -21.98
CA VAL A 324 19.84 -9.68 -22.93
C VAL A 324 20.83 -8.76 -23.63
N THR A 325 21.96 -8.46 -22.99
CA THR A 325 23.01 -7.63 -23.61
C THR A 325 23.88 -8.44 -24.58
N THR A 326 23.94 -9.76 -24.43
CA THR A 326 24.60 -10.66 -25.37
C THR A 326 23.78 -10.86 -26.64
N ALA A 327 24.39 -10.63 -27.81
CA ALA A 327 23.70 -10.78 -29.10
C ALA A 327 23.34 -12.25 -29.38
N GLY A 328 22.11 -12.48 -29.88
CA GLY A 328 21.68 -13.80 -30.33
C GLY A 328 21.24 -14.77 -29.22
N THR A 329 21.11 -14.31 -27.98
CA THR A 329 20.50 -15.13 -26.91
C THR A 329 18.99 -15.28 -27.12
N PRO A 330 18.38 -16.35 -26.60
CA PRO A 330 16.92 -16.49 -26.57
C PRO A 330 16.23 -15.34 -25.81
N ALA A 331 16.75 -14.96 -24.64
CA ALA A 331 16.20 -13.89 -23.82
C ALA A 331 16.15 -12.56 -24.59
N ARG A 332 17.25 -12.16 -25.24
CA ARG A 332 17.29 -10.94 -26.06
C ARG A 332 16.23 -10.94 -27.15
N ARG A 333 16.10 -12.05 -27.91
CA ARG A 333 15.08 -12.16 -28.96
C ARG A 333 13.66 -11.99 -28.41
N THR A 334 13.38 -12.56 -27.24
CA THR A 334 12.08 -12.42 -26.60
C THR A 334 11.80 -10.96 -26.24
N PHE A 335 12.74 -10.28 -25.58
CA PHE A 335 12.54 -8.89 -25.21
C PHE A 335 12.49 -7.93 -26.40
N ASP A 336 13.30 -8.14 -27.44
CA ASP A 336 13.20 -7.38 -28.68
C ASP A 336 11.79 -7.55 -29.31
N THR A 337 11.27 -8.78 -29.32
CA THR A 337 9.89 -9.05 -29.79
C THR A 337 8.83 -8.35 -28.94
N LEU A 338 9.03 -8.21 -27.62
CA LEU A 338 8.14 -7.45 -26.75
C LEU A 338 8.17 -5.95 -27.06
N LYS A 339 9.36 -5.38 -27.28
CA LYS A 339 9.52 -3.98 -27.69
C LYS A 339 8.81 -3.70 -29.02
N ASP A 340 8.94 -4.61 -29.99
CA ASP A 340 8.23 -4.51 -31.28
C ASP A 340 6.70 -4.53 -31.12
N ARG A 341 6.17 -5.15 -30.05
CA ARG A 341 4.74 -5.12 -29.68
C ARG A 341 4.33 -3.87 -28.90
N GLY A 342 5.26 -2.96 -28.61
CA GLY A 342 5.02 -1.75 -27.83
C GLY A 342 5.04 -1.98 -26.31
N VAL A 343 5.54 -3.11 -25.83
CA VAL A 343 5.75 -3.37 -24.40
C VAL A 343 6.98 -2.59 -23.94
N ARG A 344 6.87 -1.85 -22.83
CA ARG A 344 8.00 -1.21 -22.18
C ARG A 344 8.89 -2.28 -21.55
N VAL A 345 10.10 -2.45 -22.07
CA VAL A 345 11.08 -3.36 -21.49
C VAL A 345 12.13 -2.54 -20.77
N TRP A 346 12.48 -2.97 -19.56
CA TRP A 346 13.60 -2.44 -18.81
C TRP A 346 14.31 -3.59 -18.12
N VAL A 347 15.55 -3.88 -18.53
CA VAL A 347 16.37 -4.89 -17.86
C VAL A 347 17.66 -4.22 -17.41
N HIS A 348 18.00 -4.36 -16.14
CA HIS A 348 19.18 -3.72 -15.57
C HIS A 348 19.94 -4.65 -14.65
N TRP A 349 21.21 -4.31 -14.49
CA TRP A 349 22.12 -4.96 -13.57
C TRP A 349 21.78 -4.62 -12.11
N ALA A 350 21.72 -5.62 -11.23
CA ALA A 350 21.32 -5.47 -9.83
C ALA A 350 22.46 -5.00 -8.92
N SER A 351 23.69 -5.50 -9.12
CA SER A 351 24.81 -5.19 -8.21
C SER A 351 25.38 -3.78 -8.43
N ALA A 352 25.71 -3.07 -7.36
CA ALA A 352 26.35 -1.76 -7.47
C ALA A 352 27.77 -1.89 -8.05
N THR A 353 27.93 -1.61 -9.35
CA THR A 353 29.23 -1.49 -10.02
C THR A 353 29.42 -0.07 -10.55
N GLU A 354 30.64 0.46 -10.48
CA GLU A 354 31.01 1.73 -11.11
C GLU A 354 32.00 1.53 -12.28
N PRO A 355 31.75 2.11 -13.47
CA PRO A 355 30.53 2.81 -13.85
C PRO A 355 29.35 1.84 -13.97
N THR A 356 28.16 2.29 -13.57
CA THR A 356 26.94 1.50 -13.71
C THR A 356 26.61 1.36 -15.20
N PRO A 357 26.43 0.13 -15.71
CA PRO A 357 26.13 -0.07 -17.12
C PRO A 357 24.70 0.43 -17.43
N PRO A 358 24.41 0.87 -18.67
CA PRO A 358 23.07 1.35 -19.03
C PRO A 358 22.05 0.21 -19.03
N ALA A 359 20.78 0.55 -18.80
CA ALA A 359 19.67 -0.38 -18.96
C ALA A 359 19.55 -0.89 -20.41
N PHE A 360 19.07 -2.12 -20.55
CA PHE A 360 18.52 -2.60 -21.80
C PHE A 360 17.05 -2.16 -21.90
N GLU A 361 16.78 -1.23 -22.82
CA GLU A 361 15.48 -0.55 -23.01
C GLU A 361 15.04 -0.51 -24.47
#